data_AF-A0A929K820-F1
#
_entry.id   AF-A0A929K820-F1
#
_cell.length_a   1.000
_cell.length_b   1.000
_cell.length_c   1.000
_cell.angle_alpha   90.00
_cell.angle_beta   90.00
_cell.angle_gamma   90.00
#
_symmetry.space_group_name_H-M   'P 1'
#
loop_
_entity.id
_entity.type
_entity.pdbx_description
1 polymer ?
#
loop_
_entity_poly.entity_id
_entity_poly.type
_entity_poly.pdbx_seq_one_letter_code
_entity_poly.pdbx_strand_id
1 'polypeptide(L)' 'DRIVKKTKDVKQIINELNECGAYCNGRDDCLHAGFFFTLSEMLALKHEVRMLPGEAIERKDFEGSWQKTRRELGL' A
#
# COMPACT_ATOMS: atom_id res chain seq x y z
N ASP A 1 7.83 12.28 -21.88
CA ASP A 1 8.58 12.85 -20.74
C ASP A 1 7.79 13.48 -19.59
N ARG A 2 6.78 14.35 -19.79
CA ARG A 2 6.02 14.94 -18.64
C ARG A 2 5.21 13.93 -17.81
N ILE A 3 4.62 12.91 -18.44
CA ILE A 3 3.78 11.90 -17.78
C ILE A 3 4.62 11.06 -16.81
N VAL A 4 5.80 10.60 -17.25
CA VAL A 4 6.73 9.78 -16.44
C VAL A 4 7.21 10.53 -15.19
N LYS A 5 7.45 11.85 -15.29
CA LYS A 5 7.87 12.67 -14.15
C LYS A 5 6.74 12.78 -13.12
N LYS A 6 5.51 13.06 -13.57
CA LYS A 6 4.33 13.12 -12.70
C LYS A 6 4.04 11.79 -12.00
N THR A 7 4.20 10.66 -12.68
CA THR A 7 4.01 9.33 -12.07
C THR A 7 5.10 9.00 -11.04
N LYS A 8 6.35 9.45 -11.24
CA LYS A 8 7.41 9.33 -10.23
C LYS A 8 7.10 10.14 -8.97
N ASP A 9 6.62 11.36 -9.14
CA ASP A 9 6.24 12.23 -8.01
C ASP A 9 5.07 11.62 -7.21
N VAL A 10 4.08 11.02 -7.88
CA VAL A 10 2.95 10.34 -7.22
C VAL A 10 3.41 9.09 -6.46
N LYS A 11 4.33 8.29 -7.02
CA LYS A 11 4.90 7.13 -6.30
C LYS A 11 5.62 7.54 -5.02
N GLN A 12 6.34 8.65 -5.05
CA GLN A 12 6.99 9.18 -3.85
C GLN A 12 5.96 9.56 -2.78
N ILE A 13 4.91 10.29 -3.15
CA ILE A 13 3.84 10.67 -2.22
C ILE A 13 3.18 9.41 -1.61
N ILE A 14 2.90 8.40 -2.43
CA ILE A 14 2.34 7.12 -1.97
C ILE A 14 3.26 6.45 -0.93
N ASN A 15 4.57 6.43 -1.17
CA ASN A 15 5.53 5.86 -0.22
C ASN A 15 5.54 6.63 1.11
N GLU A 16 5.57 7.96 1.05
CA GLU A 16 5.51 8.82 2.25
C GLU A 16 4.22 8.56 3.05
N LEU A 17 3.07 8.39 2.37
CA LEU A 17 1.81 8.03 3.02
C LEU A 17 1.86 6.65 3.68
N ASN A 18 2.47 5.66 3.03
CA ASN A 18 2.64 4.33 3.61
C ASN A 18 3.56 4.35 4.84
N GLU A 19 4.62 5.16 4.82
CA GLU A 19 5.50 5.39 5.98
C GLU A 19 4.74 6.06 7.15
N CYS A 20 3.90 7.06 6.86
CA CYS A 20 3.02 7.66 7.86
C CYS A 20 2.04 6.63 8.45
N GLY A 21 1.45 5.77 7.60
CA GLY A 21 0.57 4.69 8.04
C GLY A 21 1.28 3.70 8.96
N ALA A 22 2.49 3.28 8.60
CA ALA A 22 3.32 2.39 9.43
C ALA A 22 3.71 3.03 10.77
N TYR A 23 4.04 4.32 10.78
CA TYR A 23 4.32 5.07 11.99
C TYR A 23 3.12 5.13 12.94
N CYS A 24 1.92 5.43 12.42
CA CYS A 24 0.68 5.44 13.20
C CYS A 24 0.36 4.05 13.77
N ASN A 25 0.52 3.00 12.96
CA ASN A 25 0.29 1.63 13.39
C ASN A 25 1.24 1.21 14.52
N GLY A 26 2.51 1.63 14.48
CA GLY A 26 3.48 1.39 15.56
C GLY A 26 3.16 2.12 16.87
N ARG A 27 2.15 2.99 16.89
CA ARG A 27 1.67 3.74 18.06
C ARG A 27 0.24 3.37 18.47
N ASP A 28 -0.28 2.26 17.95
CA ASP A 28 -1.68 1.81 18.13
C ASP A 28 -2.73 2.85 17.66
N ASP A 29 -2.33 3.77 16.78
CA ASP A 29 -3.24 4.74 16.16
C ASP A 29 -3.85 4.16 14.87
N CYS A 30 -4.75 3.20 15.06
CA CYS A 30 -5.39 2.47 13.98
C CYS A 30 -6.21 3.37 13.04
N LEU A 31 -6.76 4.47 13.56
CA LEU A 31 -7.58 5.39 12.77
C LEU A 31 -6.74 6.12 11.73
N HIS A 32 -5.63 6.73 12.15
CA HIS A 32 -4.76 7.44 11.21
C HIS A 32 -3.98 6.48 10.31
N ALA A 33 -3.60 5.29 10.82
CA ALA A 33 -3.02 4.24 9.99
C ALA A 33 -3.95 3.85 8.83
N GLY A 34 -5.24 3.61 9.12
CA GLY A 34 -6.26 3.31 8.11
C GLY A 34 -6.52 4.47 7.14
N PHE A 35 -6.50 5.72 7.65
CA PHE A 35 -6.63 6.91 6.81
C PHE A 35 -5.50 7.01 5.78
N PHE A 36 -4.25 6.90 6.20
CA PHE A 36 -3.09 7.01 5.30
C PHE A 36 -3.03 5.87 4.29
N PHE A 37 -3.33 4.64 4.70
CA PHE A 37 -3.45 3.50 3.80
C PHE A 37 -4.54 3.73 2.73
N THR A 38 -5.72 4.17 3.14
CA THR A 38 -6.83 4.42 2.20
C THR A 38 -6.47 5.53 1.20
N LEU A 39 -5.80 6.59 1.67
CA LEU A 39 -5.38 7.70 0.82
C LEU A 39 -4.31 7.27 -0.20
N SER A 40 -3.37 6.41 0.19
CA SER A 40 -2.34 5.89 -0.72
C SER A 40 -2.95 5.00 -1.81
N GLU A 41 -3.90 4.13 -1.45
CA GLU A 41 -4.66 3.30 -2.42
C GLU A 41 -5.49 4.15 -3.38
N MET A 42 -6.19 5.20 -2.91
CA MET A 42 -6.95 6.10 -3.78
C MET A 42 -6.07 6.84 -4.77
N LEU A 43 -4.90 7.32 -4.34
CA LEU A 43 -3.94 7.98 -5.22
C LEU A 43 -3.36 7.01 -6.24
N ALA A 44 -3.06 5.78 -5.83
CA ALA A 44 -2.58 4.75 -6.72
C ALA A 44 -3.58 4.43 -7.83
N LEU A 45 -4.86 4.23 -7.48
CA LEU A 45 -5.93 3.98 -8.44
C LEU A 45 -6.12 5.16 -9.40
N LYS A 46 -6.18 6.39 -8.87
CA LYS A 46 -6.38 7.61 -9.67
C LYS A 46 -5.27 7.86 -10.68
N HIS A 47 -4.06 7.43 -10.38
CA HIS A 47 -2.87 7.66 -11.20
C HIS A 47 -2.35 6.41 -11.91
N GLU A 48 -3.13 5.32 -11.89
CA GLU A 48 -2.78 4.01 -12.46
C GLU A 48 -1.38 3.51 -12.01
N VAL A 49 -1.01 3.87 -10.78
CA VAL A 49 0.24 3.41 -10.18
C VAL A 49 0.02 1.97 -9.72
N ARG A 50 0.72 1.04 -10.37
CA ARG A 50 0.81 -0.34 -9.87
C ARG A 50 1.55 -0.32 -8.53
N MET A 51 0.79 -0.45 -7.44
CA MET A 51 1.28 -0.53 -6.05
C MET A 51 1.97 -1.86 -5.78
N LEU A 52 1.45 -2.93 -6.36
CA LEU A 52 2.13 -4.21 -6.36
C LEU A 52 3.22 -4.16 -7.43
N PRO A 53 4.50 -4.34 -7.07
CA PRO A 53 5.50 -4.66 -8.07
C PRO A 53 4.96 -5.89 -8.80
N GLY A 54 4.98 -5.87 -10.14
CA GLY A 54 4.69 -7.05 -10.95
C GLY A 54 5.76 -8.13 -10.80
N GLU A 55 6.42 -8.21 -9.65
CA GLU A 55 7.28 -9.30 -9.28
C GLU A 55 6.36 -10.51 -9.06
N ALA A 56 6.62 -11.56 -9.82
CA ALA A 56 5.96 -12.83 -9.63
C ALA A 56 6.29 -13.31 -8.21
N ILE A 57 5.34 -13.13 -7.29
CA ILE A 57 5.44 -13.66 -5.95
C ILE A 57 5.26 -15.18 -6.06
N GLU A 58 6.17 -15.95 -5.45
CA GLU A 58 6.02 -17.40 -5.43
C GLU A 58 4.70 -17.77 -4.76
N ARG A 59 3.99 -18.75 -5.31
CA ARG A 59 2.65 -19.15 -4.84
C ARG A 59 2.63 -19.45 -3.33
N LYS A 60 3.72 -19.97 -2.79
CA LYS A 60 3.88 -20.27 -1.37
C LYS A 60 3.85 -19.01 -0.49
N ASP A 61 4.53 -17.95 -0.93
CA ASP A 61 4.57 -16.68 -0.20
C ASP A 61 3.22 -15.97 -0.28
N PHE A 62 2.53 -16.10 -1.41
CA PHE A 62 1.15 -15.64 -1.54
C PHE A 62 0.22 -16.37 -0.57
N GLU A 63 0.25 -17.70 -0.55
CA GLU A 63 -0.61 -18.50 0.31
C GLU A 63 -0.34 -18.22 1.80
N GLY A 64 0.92 -18.02 2.18
CA GLY A 64 1.30 -17.62 3.55
C GLY A 64 0.76 -16.24 3.94
N SER A 65 0.93 -15.25 3.06
CA SER A 65 0.37 -13.90 3.25
C SER A 65 -1.16 -13.93 3.32
N TRP A 66 -1.81 -14.65 2.40
CA TRP A 66 -3.25 -14.78 2.32
C TRP A 66 -3.87 -15.47 3.54
N GLN A 67 -3.25 -16.52 4.07
CA GLN A 67 -3.71 -17.15 5.32
C GLN A 67 -3.63 -16.21 6.52
N LYS A 68 -2.62 -15.33 6.57
CA LYS A 68 -2.52 -14.31 7.62
C LYS A 68 -3.64 -13.28 7.46
N THR A 69 -3.82 -12.74 6.26
CA THR A 69 -4.89 -11.79 5.95
C THR A 69 -6.28 -12.34 6.26
N ARG A 70 -6.58 -13.60 5.90
CA ARG A 70 -7.87 -14.23 6.23
C ARG A 70 -8.12 -14.26 7.73
N ARG A 71 -7.13 -14.66 8.53
CA ARG A 71 -7.24 -14.68 10.00
C ARG A 71 -7.51 -13.30 10.57
N GLU A 72 -6.80 -12.28 10.08
CA GLU A 72 -6.99 -10.89 10.54
C GLU A 72 -8.37 -10.33 10.13
N LEU A 73 -8.93 -10.78 9.01
CA LEU A 73 -10.27 -10.42 8.55
C LEU A 73 -11.39 -11.31 9.13
N GLY A 74 -11.06 -12.35 9.90
CA GLY A 74 -12.03 -13.30 10.45
C GLY A 74 -12.69 -14.24 9.43
N LEU A 75 -11.99 -14.54 8.32
CA LEU A 75 -12.44 -15.37 7.17
C LEU A 75 -11.83 -16.77 7.12
#